data_AF-A0A520I7R4-F1
#
_entry.id   AF-A0A520I7R4-F1
#
_cell.length_a   1.000
_cell.length_b   1.000
_cell.length_c   1.000
_cell.angle_alpha   90.00
_cell.angle_beta   90.00
_cell.angle_gamma   90.00
#
_symmetry.space_group_name_H-M   'P 1'
#
loop_
_entity.id
_entity.type
_entity.pdbx_description
1 polymer ?
#
loop_
_entity_poly.entity_id
_entity_poly.type
_entity_poly.pdbx_seq_one_letter_code
_entity_poly.pdbx_strand_id
1 'polypeptide(L)'
;DLRTGESKSFLVAHGSGSDPAHTGFLKRFSNEYGSNATSQGAFVTADYYVGKHGSSQRLIGLDASNCNALGRNIVVHSAWYANRDMLQTHGMLGRSQGCFAVGEGDLDKVFAMLGTGRMIFSAKV
;
A
#
# COMPACT_ATOMS: atom_id res chain seq x y z
N ASP A 1 16.40 -6.56 -0.54
CA ASP A 1 17.29 -6.59 0.63
C ASP A 1 18.49 -5.69 0.33
N LEU A 2 18.69 -4.65 1.13
CA LEU A 2 19.80 -3.69 0.93
C LEU A 2 21.18 -4.29 1.20
N ARG A 3 21.25 -5.38 1.97
CA ARG A 3 22.51 -6.08 2.29
C ARG A 3 22.95 -6.96 1.13
N THR A 4 22.01 -7.64 0.46
CA THR A 4 22.32 -8.59 -0.63
C THR A 4 22.12 -8.00 -2.02
N GLY A 5 21.39 -6.88 -2.15
CA GLY A 5 20.98 -6.32 -3.44
C GLY A 5 19.80 -7.04 -4.09
N GLU A 6 19.26 -8.10 -3.47
CA GLU A 6 18.14 -8.85 -4.03
C GLU A 6 16.86 -7.98 -4.06
N SER A 7 16.13 -7.99 -5.18
CA SER A 7 14.86 -7.29 -5.31
C SER A 7 13.74 -8.24 -5.71
N LYS A 8 12.54 -8.02 -5.16
CA LYS A 8 11.33 -8.74 -5.51
C LYS A 8 10.19 -7.76 -5.76
N SER A 9 9.41 -8.01 -6.82
CA SER A 9 8.31 -7.14 -7.22
C SER A 9 6.96 -7.78 -6.93
N PHE A 10 6.04 -6.97 -6.43
CA PHE A 10 4.66 -7.34 -6.12
C PHE A 10 3.70 -6.35 -6.76
N LEU A 11 2.48 -6.80 -7.04
CA LEU A 11 1.38 -5.93 -7.44
C LEU A 11 0.82 -5.23 -6.20
N VAL A 12 0.61 -3.92 -6.31
CA VAL A 12 0.10 -3.08 -5.21
C VAL A 12 -0.98 -2.14 -5.75
N ALA A 13 -2.19 -2.20 -5.21
CA ALA A 13 -3.25 -1.26 -5.52
C ALA A 13 -3.14 0.00 -4.66
N HIS A 14 -3.23 1.16 -5.31
CA HIS A 14 -3.26 2.48 -4.65
C HIS A 14 -4.68 2.89 -4.25
N GLY A 15 -4.79 4.01 -3.52
CA GLY A 15 -6.07 4.57 -3.11
C GLY A 15 -6.91 5.11 -4.28
N SER A 16 -8.24 4.98 -4.21
CA SER A 16 -9.16 5.47 -5.24
C SER A 16 -9.11 6.98 -5.44
N GLY A 17 -8.77 7.74 -4.38
CA GLY A 17 -8.53 9.17 -4.48
C GLY A 17 -7.28 9.53 -5.27
N SER A 18 -6.33 8.61 -5.39
CA SER A 18 -5.11 8.80 -6.20
C SER A 18 -5.35 8.65 -7.69
N ASP A 19 -6.38 7.91 -8.09
CA ASP A 19 -6.78 7.68 -9.49
C ASP A 19 -8.30 7.61 -9.61
N PRO A 20 -9.01 8.76 -9.55
CA PRO A 20 -10.48 8.77 -9.52
C PRO A 20 -11.11 8.16 -10.77
N ALA A 21 -10.47 8.37 -11.93
CA ALA A 21 -10.92 7.85 -13.23
C ALA A 21 -10.61 6.36 -13.45
N HIS A 22 -9.97 5.69 -12.48
CA HIS A 22 -9.60 4.27 -12.56
C HIS A 22 -8.85 3.93 -13.85
N THR A 23 -7.77 4.66 -14.10
CA THR A 23 -6.88 4.41 -15.24
C THR A 23 -5.84 3.32 -14.96
N GLY A 24 -5.73 2.87 -13.71
CA GLY A 24 -4.70 1.94 -13.24
C GLY A 24 -3.40 2.64 -12.83
N PHE A 25 -3.32 3.97 -12.97
CA PHE A 25 -2.12 4.76 -12.70
C PHE A 25 -2.38 5.88 -11.70
N LEU A 26 -1.50 5.99 -10.71
CA LEU A 26 -1.56 7.05 -9.71
C LEU A 26 -1.41 8.44 -10.37
N LYS A 27 -2.42 9.28 -10.19
CA LYS A 27 -2.44 10.67 -10.68
C LYS A 27 -1.97 11.65 -9.62
N ARG A 28 -2.31 11.42 -8.35
CA ARG A 28 -1.93 12.28 -7.23
C ARG A 28 -1.74 11.51 -5.93
N PHE A 29 -0.98 12.11 -5.02
CA PHE A 29 -0.93 11.71 -3.61
C PHE A 29 -1.81 12.65 -2.77
N SER A 30 -2.10 12.27 -1.53
CA SER A 30 -2.58 13.21 -0.50
C SER A 30 -2.32 12.68 0.90
N ASN A 31 -2.07 13.60 1.83
CA ASN A 31 -1.94 13.34 3.27
C ASN A 31 -3.25 13.65 4.04
N GLU A 32 -4.31 14.07 3.36
CA GLU A 32 -5.53 14.55 4.01
C GLU A 32 -6.46 13.40 4.41
N TYR A 33 -7.12 13.56 5.55
CA TYR A 33 -8.20 12.68 5.99
C TYR A 33 -9.34 12.67 4.97
N GLY A 34 -9.94 11.50 4.73
CA GLY A 34 -11.05 11.35 3.77
C GLY A 34 -10.66 11.46 2.29
N SER A 35 -9.39 11.78 1.96
CA SER A 35 -8.95 11.94 0.57
C SER A 35 -8.97 10.65 -0.26
N ASN A 36 -9.05 9.49 0.39
CA ASN A 36 -8.94 8.15 -0.18
C ASN A 36 -7.69 7.92 -1.05
N ALA A 37 -6.70 8.81 -0.99
CA ALA A 37 -5.49 8.76 -1.81
C ALA A 37 -4.34 8.15 -1.02
N THR A 38 -3.42 7.49 -1.73
CA THR A 38 -2.15 7.05 -1.16
C THR A 38 -1.30 8.27 -0.78
N SER A 39 -0.53 8.18 0.30
CA SER A 39 0.39 9.25 0.72
C SER A 39 1.78 9.05 0.13
N GLN A 40 2.47 10.13 -0.18
CA GLN A 40 3.85 10.11 -0.68
C GLN A 40 4.84 10.13 0.49
N GLY A 41 6.00 9.51 0.32
CA GLY A 41 7.14 9.63 1.22
C GLY A 41 7.51 8.31 1.91
N ALA A 42 8.37 8.42 2.92
CA ALA A 42 8.86 7.35 3.76
C ALA A 42 7.89 7.01 4.90
N PHE A 43 7.67 5.72 5.11
CA PHE A 43 6.90 5.16 6.21
C PHE A 43 7.77 4.16 6.95
N VAL A 44 7.50 3.96 8.24
CA VAL A 44 8.00 2.83 9.00
C VAL A 44 6.87 1.84 9.27
N THR A 45 7.15 0.55 9.09
CA THR A 45 6.21 -0.52 9.41
C THR A 45 6.08 -0.68 10.92
N ALA A 46 4.86 -0.73 11.42
CA ALA A 46 4.56 -0.87 12.84
C ALA A 46 3.91 -2.24 13.12
N ASP A 47 3.15 -2.31 14.21
CA ASP A 47 2.52 -3.52 14.69
C ASP A 47 1.44 -4.05 13.74
N TYR A 48 1.16 -5.34 13.89
CA TYR A 48 0.14 -6.06 13.13
C TYR A 48 -1.18 -6.06 13.90
N TYR A 49 -2.28 -6.12 13.16
CA TYR A 49 -3.61 -6.32 13.72
C TYR A 49 -4.51 -7.05 12.72
N VAL A 50 -5.61 -7.60 13.21
CA VAL A 50 -6.67 -8.17 12.37
C VAL A 50 -7.82 -7.19 12.32
N GLY A 51 -8.16 -6.73 11.11
CA GLY A 51 -9.25 -5.79 10.88
C GLY A 51 -10.23 -6.28 9.81
N LYS A 52 -11.00 -5.35 9.23
CA LYS A 52 -11.98 -5.66 8.16
C LYS A 52 -11.38 -6.31 6.91
N HIS A 53 -10.07 -6.11 6.69
CA HIS A 53 -9.31 -6.67 5.56
C HIS A 53 -8.43 -7.85 6.00
N GLY A 54 -8.73 -8.48 7.13
CA GLY A 54 -7.89 -9.52 7.72
C GLY A 54 -6.59 -8.97 8.31
N SER A 55 -5.53 -9.77 8.25
CA SER A 55 -4.20 -9.42 8.74
C SER A 55 -3.69 -8.15 8.04
N SER A 56 -3.37 -7.14 8.84
CA SER A 56 -2.95 -5.82 8.36
C SER A 56 -1.75 -5.34 9.17
N GLN A 57 -0.86 -4.59 8.51
CA GLN A 57 0.30 -3.99 9.16
C GLN A 57 0.19 -2.47 9.15
N ARG A 58 0.24 -1.85 10.33
CA ARG A 58 0.16 -0.40 10.46
C ARG A 58 1.39 0.29 9.89
N LEU A 59 1.19 1.49 9.35
CA LEU A 59 2.27 2.34 8.87
C LEU A 59 2.27 3.68 9.60
N ILE A 60 3.45 4.12 10.01
CA ILE A 60 3.69 5.45 10.57
C ILE A 60 4.42 6.27 9.52
N GLY A 61 3.91 7.46 9.22
CA GLY A 61 4.55 8.38 8.29
C GLY A 61 5.79 9.03 8.91
N LEU A 62 6.86 9.15 8.13
CA LEU A 62 8.12 9.77 8.52
C LEU A 62 8.35 11.14 7.86
N ASP A 63 7.49 11.52 6.90
CA ASP A 63 7.57 12.78 6.17
C ASP A 63 6.33 13.65 6.39
N ALA A 64 6.46 14.96 6.19
CA ALA A 64 5.32 15.88 6.23
C ALA A 64 4.22 15.50 5.21
N SER A 65 4.57 14.86 4.09
CA SER A 65 3.65 14.39 3.06
C SER A 65 2.88 13.13 3.43
N ASN A 66 3.19 12.49 4.56
CA ASN A 66 2.48 11.31 5.05
C ASN A 66 2.30 11.27 6.58
N CYS A 67 2.53 12.37 7.29
CA CYS A 67 2.47 12.42 8.75
C CYS A 67 1.09 12.01 9.35
N ASN A 68 0.01 12.04 8.56
CA ASN A 68 -1.31 11.57 9.00
C ASN A 68 -1.55 10.08 8.72
N ALA A 69 -0.57 9.33 8.18
CA ALA A 69 -0.76 7.95 7.73
C ALA A 69 -1.35 7.04 8.81
N LEU A 70 -0.83 7.12 10.04
CA LEU A 70 -1.32 6.31 11.15
C LEU A 70 -2.78 6.70 11.51
N GLY A 71 -3.06 7.99 11.68
CA GLY A 71 -4.42 8.46 12.00
C GLY A 71 -5.44 8.21 10.88
N ARG A 72 -4.97 8.14 9.64
CA ARG A 72 -5.78 7.78 8.46
C ARG A 72 -5.94 6.27 8.28
N ASN A 73 -5.37 5.45 9.16
CA ASN A 73 -5.35 3.99 9.07
C ASN A 73 -4.77 3.50 7.73
N ILE A 74 -3.67 4.11 7.27
CA ILE A 74 -2.91 3.63 6.11
C ILE A 74 -2.10 2.40 6.56
N VAL A 75 -2.34 1.27 5.89
CA VAL A 75 -1.77 -0.03 6.25
C VAL A 75 -1.31 -0.80 5.01
N VAL A 76 -0.54 -1.86 5.22
CA VAL A 76 -0.37 -2.94 4.24
C VAL A 76 -1.37 -4.04 4.56
N HIS A 77 -2.14 -4.50 3.57
CA HIS A 77 -3.10 -5.60 3.73
C HIS A 77 -3.31 -6.35 2.40
N SER A 78 -3.96 -7.51 2.44
CA SER A 78 -4.38 -8.22 1.23
C SER A 78 -5.72 -7.73 0.69
N ALA A 79 -5.94 -7.87 -0.62
CA ALA A 79 -7.24 -7.71 -1.23
C ALA A 79 -7.36 -8.52 -2.52
N TRP A 80 -8.53 -9.15 -2.73
CA TRP A 80 -8.83 -9.85 -3.99
C TRP A 80 -8.66 -8.96 -5.22
N TYR A 81 -8.98 -7.67 -5.09
CA TYR A 81 -8.87 -6.70 -6.19
C TYR A 81 -7.42 -6.31 -6.51
N ALA A 82 -6.44 -6.81 -5.76
CA ALA A 82 -5.01 -6.68 -6.05
C ALA A 82 -4.39 -8.00 -6.54
N ASN A 83 -5.20 -9.05 -6.76
CA ASN A 83 -4.75 -10.31 -7.33
C ASN A 83 -4.39 -10.16 -8.82
N ARG A 84 -3.56 -11.08 -9.33
CA ARG A 84 -3.03 -11.05 -10.70
C ARG A 84 -4.11 -11.22 -11.78
N ASP A 85 -5.15 -12.00 -11.49
CA ASP A 85 -6.28 -12.24 -12.39
C ASP A 85 -7.05 -10.94 -12.72
N MET A 86 -7.03 -9.94 -11.84
CA MET A 86 -7.60 -8.61 -12.13
C MET A 86 -6.99 -7.98 -13.38
N LEU A 87 -5.69 -8.19 -13.63
CA LEU A 87 -5.03 -7.67 -14.82
C LEU A 87 -5.52 -8.37 -16.09
N GLN A 88 -5.85 -9.65 -16.01
CA GLN A 88 -6.34 -10.43 -17.14
C GLN A 88 -7.78 -10.04 -17.48
N THR A 89 -8.62 -9.82 -16.47
CA THR A 89 -10.05 -9.54 -16.65
C THR A 89 -10.35 -8.05 -16.88
N HIS A 90 -9.61 -7.15 -16.25
CA HIS A 90 -9.91 -5.71 -16.24
C HIS A 90 -8.79 -4.83 -16.81
N GLY A 91 -7.62 -5.40 -17.12
CA GLY A 91 -6.44 -4.66 -17.59
C GLY A 91 -5.73 -3.86 -16.49
N MET A 92 -6.24 -3.86 -15.26
CA MET A 92 -5.71 -3.13 -14.11
C MET A 92 -6.21 -3.70 -12.79
N LEU A 93 -5.55 -3.35 -11.69
CA LEU A 93 -6.02 -3.69 -10.34
C LEU A 93 -7.24 -2.84 -9.95
N GLY A 94 -7.94 -3.26 -8.90
CA GLY A 94 -8.86 -2.38 -8.19
C GLY A 94 -8.13 -1.28 -7.41
N ARG A 95 -8.85 -0.63 -6.50
CA ARG A 95 -8.37 0.53 -5.75
C ARG A 95 -8.72 0.40 -4.27
N SER A 96 -7.75 0.73 -3.41
CA SER A 96 -7.95 0.83 -1.96
C SER A 96 -8.55 2.20 -1.59
N GLN A 97 -8.54 2.56 -0.31
CA GLN A 97 -8.84 3.93 0.17
C GLN A 97 -7.58 4.66 0.66
N GLY A 98 -6.40 4.28 0.14
CA GLY A 98 -5.11 4.90 0.43
C GLY A 98 -4.07 3.91 0.95
N CYS A 99 -4.49 2.74 1.41
CA CYS A 99 -3.64 1.64 1.84
C CYS A 99 -2.83 1.04 0.68
N PHE A 100 -1.73 0.36 1.03
CA PHE A 100 -0.97 -0.46 0.09
C PHE A 100 -1.58 -1.87 0.09
N ALA A 101 -2.50 -2.14 -0.84
CA ALA A 101 -3.17 -3.43 -0.92
C ALA A 101 -2.44 -4.36 -1.89
N VAL A 102 -2.04 -5.54 -1.42
CA VAL A 102 -1.37 -6.58 -2.21
C VAL A 102 -2.31 -7.74 -2.49
N GLY A 103 -1.95 -8.60 -3.45
CA GLY A 103 -2.71 -9.83 -3.70
C GLY A 103 -2.73 -10.76 -2.48
N GLU A 104 -3.81 -11.51 -2.30
CA GLU A 104 -4.03 -12.39 -1.15
C GLU A 104 -2.92 -13.44 -1.00
N GLY A 105 -2.49 -14.05 -2.11
CA GLY A 105 -1.39 -15.03 -2.11
C GLY A 105 0.02 -14.46 -1.92
N ASP A 106 0.16 -13.14 -1.75
CA ASP A 106 1.45 -12.46 -1.59
C ASP A 106 1.64 -11.83 -0.20
N LEU A 107 0.58 -11.69 0.60
CA LEU A 107 0.65 -10.98 1.89
C LEU A 107 1.69 -11.57 2.84
N ASP A 108 1.71 -12.90 3.02
CA ASP A 108 2.64 -13.56 3.93
C ASP A 108 4.10 -13.34 3.53
N LYS A 109 4.37 -13.34 2.21
CA LYS A 109 5.71 -13.07 1.67
C LYS A 109 6.10 -11.62 1.93
N VAL A 110 5.17 -10.68 1.70
CA VAL A 110 5.38 -9.26 1.97
C VAL A 110 5.64 -9.02 3.45
N PHE A 111 4.87 -9.63 4.35
CA PHE A 111 5.06 -9.51 5.80
C PHE A 111 6.38 -10.12 6.27
N ALA A 112 6.80 -11.26 5.73
CA ALA A 112 8.10 -11.86 6.04
C ALA A 112 9.26 -10.94 5.64
N MET A 113 9.13 -10.20 4.52
CA MET A 113 10.14 -9.24 4.08
C MET A 113 10.10 -7.93 4.87
N LEU A 114 8.90 -7.45 5.21
CA LEU A 114 8.71 -6.20 5.92
C LEU A 114 9.05 -6.35 7.41
N GLY A 115 8.43 -7.24 8.17
CA GLY A 115 8.53 -7.21 9.64
C GLY A 115 8.19 -5.83 10.23
N THR A 116 8.47 -5.60 11.51
CA THR A 116 8.30 -4.29 12.16
C THR A 116 9.57 -3.43 12.05
N GLY A 117 9.46 -2.11 11.95
CA GLY A 117 10.61 -1.20 11.92
C GLY A 117 11.34 -1.12 10.58
N ARG A 118 10.72 -1.57 9.47
CA ARG A 118 11.31 -1.48 8.13
C ARG A 118 10.70 -0.32 7.37
N MET A 119 11.49 0.24 6.46
CA MET A 119 11.09 1.40 5.68
C MET A 119 10.32 0.99 4.43
N ILE A 120 9.21 1.66 4.17
CA ILE A 120 8.53 1.68 2.87
C ILE A 120 8.66 3.08 2.30
N PHE A 121 8.98 3.20 1.01
CA PHE A 121 9.02 4.49 0.33
C PHE A 121 8.00 4.50 -0.82
N SER A 122 7.11 5.50 -0.84
CA SER A 122 6.13 5.68 -1.90
C SER A 122 6.41 6.95 -2.69
N ALA A 123 6.67 6.79 -3.97
CA ALA A 123 6.87 7.88 -4.92
C ALA A 123 6.32 7.51 -6.29
N LYS A 124 6.09 8.52 -7.13
CA LYS A 124 5.76 8.35 -8.54
C LYS A 124 7.02 8.66 -9.34
N VAL A 125 7.46 7.71 -10.16
CA VAL A 125 8.59 7.83 -11.09
C VAL A 125 8.06 8.09 -12.49
#